data_AF-A0A5S9M7I0-F1
#
_entry.id   AF-A0A5S9M7I0-F1
#
_cell.length_a   1.000
_cell.length_b   1.000
_cell.length_c   1.000
_cell.angle_alpha   90.00
_cell.angle_beta   90.00
_cell.angle_gamma   90.00
#
_symmetry.space_group_name_H-M   'P 1'
#
loop_
_entity.id
_entity.type
_entity.pdbx_description
1 polymer ?
#
loop_
_entity_poly.entity_id
_entity_poly.type
_entity_poly.pdbx_seq_one_letter_code
_entity_poly.pdbx_strand_id
1 'polypeptide(L)' 'MKSELLSWSYGSIATSLVQNAKSMLDMGTGGGEFLSKLRPFPTSVYATEGYLPNVPIKKRTINTLRSEGSSNF' A
#
# COMPACT_ATOMS: atom_id res chain seq x y z
N MET A 1 26.87 18.77 -9.80
CA MET A 1 26.56 17.50 -10.49
C MET A 1 25.25 17.71 -11.24
N LYS A 2 25.20 17.51 -12.57
CA LYS A 2 23.94 17.48 -13.31
C LYS A 2 23.31 16.11 -13.05
N SER A 3 22.19 16.06 -12.35
CA SER A 3 21.40 14.84 -12.26
C SER A 3 20.63 14.68 -13.56
N GLU A 4 21.00 13.71 -14.39
CA GLU A 4 20.20 13.34 -15.55
C GLU A 4 18.93 12.60 -15.10
N LEU A 5 17.82 12.82 -15.79
CA LEU A 5 16.57 12.14 -15.48
C LEU A 5 16.69 10.66 -15.90
N LEU A 6 16.34 9.76 -14.99
CA LEU A 6 16.24 8.34 -15.30
C LEU A 6 15.10 8.11 -16.29
N SER A 7 15.28 7.17 -17.21
CA SER A 7 14.24 6.75 -18.16
C SER A 7 13.09 5.98 -17.50
N TRP A 8 13.18 5.71 -16.20
CA TRP A 8 12.20 4.93 -15.44
C TRP A 8 11.85 5.60 -14.10
N SER A 9 10.66 5.31 -13.62
CA SER A 9 10.14 5.75 -12.31
C SER A 9 9.46 4.58 -11.62
N TYR A 10 9.99 4.17 -10.46
CA TYR A 10 9.40 3.09 -9.66
C TYR A 10 7.94 3.39 -9.32
N GLY A 11 7.65 4.63 -8.90
CA GLY A 11 6.28 5.03 -8.55
C GLY A 11 5.32 4.88 -9.73
N SER A 12 5.73 5.28 -10.93
CA SER A 12 4.89 5.16 -12.12
C SER A 12 4.61 3.70 -12.49
N ILE A 13 5.64 2.85 -12.41
CA ILE A 13 5.52 1.42 -12.68
C ILE A 13 4.64 0.74 -11.63
N ALA A 14 4.91 1.00 -10.34
CA ALA A 14 4.16 0.44 -9.22
C ALA A 14 2.68 0.83 -9.30
N THR A 15 2.37 2.11 -9.48
CA THR A 15 0.98 2.59 -9.60
C THR A 15 0.24 1.89 -10.74
N SER A 16 0.86 1.76 -11.92
CA SER A 16 0.24 1.07 -13.06
C SER A 16 -0.07 -0.40 -12.73
N LEU A 17 0.86 -1.10 -12.08
CA LEU A 17 0.66 -2.50 -11.69
C LEU A 17 -0.43 -2.65 -10.62
N VAL A 18 -0.46 -1.77 -9.63
CA VAL A 18 -1.47 -1.79 -8.55
C VAL A 18 -2.88 -1.58 -9.11
N GLN A 19 -3.04 -0.64 -10.04
CA GLN A 19 -4.35 -0.34 -10.65
C GLN A 19 -4.91 -1.49 -11.49
N ASN A 20 -4.04 -2.35 -12.03
CA ASN A 20 -4.43 -3.49 -12.88
C ASN A 20 -4.47 -4.82 -12.11
N ALA A 21 -4.08 -4.83 -10.84
CA ALA A 21 -4.06 -6.03 -10.02
C ALA A 21 -5.47 -6.41 -9.51
N LYS A 22 -5.68 -7.68 -9.18
CA LYS A 22 -6.85 -8.15 -8.41
C LYS A 22 -6.61 -8.13 -6.91
N SER A 23 -5.36 -8.31 -6.51
CA SER A 23 -4.91 -8.32 -5.12
C SER A 23 -3.46 -7.88 -5.01
N MET A 24 -3.08 -7.28 -3.88
CA MET A 24 -1.73 -6.80 -3.60
C MET A 24 -1.26 -7.20 -2.20
N LEU A 25 0.03 -7.50 -2.07
CA LEU A 25 0.73 -7.67 -0.80
C LEU A 25 1.91 -6.69 -0.75
N ASP A 26 1.94 -5.83 0.25
CA ASP A 26 3.07 -4.95 0.56
C ASP A 26 3.84 -5.46 1.78
N MET A 27 5.09 -5.89 1.57
CA MET A 27 5.90 -6.48 2.63
C MET A 27 6.82 -5.45 3.26
N GLY A 28 6.75 -5.31 4.59
CA GLY A 28 7.57 -4.33 5.31
C GLY A 28 7.18 -2.89 4.95
N THR A 29 5.88 -2.60 4.98
CA THR A 29 5.33 -1.31 4.50
C THR A 29 5.77 -0.10 5.34
N GLY A 30 6.41 -0.30 6.49
CA GLY A 30 6.78 0.76 7.42
C GLY A 30 5.54 1.45 7.99
N GLY A 31 5.52 2.78 7.89
CA GLY A 31 4.35 3.60 8.23
C GLY A 31 3.26 3.58 7.16
N GLY A 32 3.47 2.94 6.00
CA GLY A 32 2.50 2.87 4.91
C GLY A 32 2.42 4.14 4.04
N GLU A 33 3.37 5.06 4.19
CA GLU A 33 3.38 6.35 3.48
C GLU A 33 3.49 6.15 1.98
N PHE A 34 4.36 5.22 1.53
CA PHE A 34 4.46 4.91 0.11
C PHE A 34 3.24 4.15 -0.39
N LEU A 35 2.79 3.13 0.34
CA LEU A 35 1.58 2.37 0.02
C LEU A 35 0.38 3.29 -0.22
N SER A 36 0.17 4.28 0.66
CA SER A 36 -0.94 5.24 0.56
C SER A 36 -0.96 6.06 -0.75
N LYS A 37 0.20 6.22 -1.40
CA LYS A 37 0.34 6.96 -2.66
C LYS A 37 -0.01 6.12 -3.90
N LEU A 38 -0.12 4.80 -3.76
CA LEU A 38 -0.40 3.87 -4.87
C LEU A 38 -1.90 3.69 -5.17
N ARG A 39 -2.77 4.49 -4.55
CA ARG A 39 -4.22 4.45 -4.83
C ARG A 39 -4.52 4.80 -6.30
N PRO A 40 -5.64 4.31 -6.87
CA PRO A 40 -6.62 3.41 -6.26
C PRO A 40 -6.09 1.99 -6.11
N PHE A 41 -6.56 1.30 -5.08
CA PHE A 41 -6.15 -0.06 -4.76
C PHE A 41 -7.03 -1.11 -5.43
N PRO A 42 -6.49 -2.33 -5.63
CA PRO A 42 -7.29 -3.47 -6.01
C PRO A 42 -8.24 -3.89 -4.88
N THR A 43 -9.20 -4.78 -5.17
CA THR A 43 -10.22 -5.25 -4.22
C THR A 43 -9.64 -5.81 -2.91
N SER A 44 -8.42 -6.37 -2.94
CA SER A 44 -7.77 -6.90 -1.76
C SER A 44 -6.34 -6.40 -1.64
N VAL A 45 -6.03 -5.76 -0.50
CA VAL A 45 -4.68 -5.30 -0.17
C VAL A 45 -4.29 -5.79 1.21
N TYR A 46 -3.11 -6.39 1.29
CA TYR A 46 -2.50 -6.87 2.52
C TYR A 46 -1.17 -6.15 2.71
N ALA A 47 -0.83 -5.82 3.96
CA ALA A 47 0.45 -5.19 4.27
C ALA A 47 1.05 -5.74 5.56
N THR A 48 2.29 -6.24 5.51
CA THR A 48 3.01 -6.74 6.69
C THR A 48 3.89 -5.65 7.31
N GLU A 49 4.16 -5.75 8.61
CA GLU A 49 5.13 -4.91 9.32
C GLU A 49 5.81 -5.73 10.42
N GLY A 50 7.14 -5.71 10.45
CA GLY A 50 7.95 -6.43 11.43
C GLY A 50 8.46 -5.56 12.57
N TYR A 51 8.43 -4.24 12.43
CA TYR A 51 8.86 -3.28 13.44
C TYR A 51 7.73 -3.02 14.43
N LEU A 52 7.87 -3.61 15.62
CA LEU A 52 6.86 -3.56 16.70
C LEU A 52 6.31 -2.16 17.01
N PRO A 53 7.10 -1.06 17.02
CA PRO A 53 6.56 0.28 17.24
C PRO A 53 5.57 0.76 16.18
N ASN A 54 5.65 0.26 14.94
CA ASN A 54 4.73 0.62 13.85
C ASN A 54 3.45 -0.24 13.86
N VAL A 55 3.43 -1.36 14.60
CA VAL A 55 2.29 -2.29 14.66
C VAL A 55 1.02 -1.67 15.26
N PRO A 56 1.06 -0.92 16.38
CA PRO A 56 -0.12 -0.27 16.95
C PRO A 56 -0.65 0.88 16.08
N ILE A 57 0.24 1.67 15.47
CA ILE A 57 -0.10 2.80 14.58
C ILE A 57 -0.84 2.26 13.34
N LYS A 58 -0.42 1.10 12.83
CA LYS A 58 -1.07 0.41 11.72
C LYS A 58 -2.50 -0.02 12.00
N LYS A 59 -2.87 -0.44 13.22
CA LYS A 59 -4.27 -0.81 13.48
C LYS A 59 -5.22 0.36 13.22
N ARG A 60 -4.81 1.63 13.36
CA ARG A 60 -5.69 2.78 13.08
C ARG A 60 -5.75 3.17 11.61
N THR A 61 -4.69 2.91 10.83
CA THR A 61 -4.62 3.27 9.40
C THR A 61 -5.01 2.10 8.47
N ILE A 62 -4.75 0.85 8.88
CA ILE A 62 -5.14 -0.39 8.17
C ILE A 62 -6.55 -0.85 8.55
N ASN A 63 -7.08 -0.55 9.75
CA ASN A 63 -8.50 -0.83 10.03
C ASN A 63 -9.45 0.00 9.16
N THR A 64 -8.99 1.12 8.58
CA THR A 64 -9.78 1.89 7.60
C THR A 64 -9.80 1.26 6.20
N LEU A 65 -9.32 0.03 6.03
CA LEU A 65 -9.51 -0.76 4.81
C LEU A 65 -10.31 -2.07 5.02
N ARG A 66 -10.87 -2.30 6.21
CA ARG A 66 -11.88 -3.34 6.47
C ARG A 66 -13.05 -2.82 7.34
N SER A 67 -13.86 -1.94 6.76
CA SER A 67 -15.29 -1.73 7.08
C SER A 67 -15.79 -0.75 6.00
N GLU A 68 -16.65 -1.11 5.05
CA GLU A 68 -17.96 -1.73 5.21
C GLU A 68 -18.25 -2.68 4.04
N GLY A 69 -18.88 -3.82 4.34
CA GLY A 69 -19.31 -4.76 3.32
C GLY A 69 -19.29 -6.20 3.80
N SER A 70 -20.03 -6.50 4.87
CA SER A 70 -20.62 -7.81 5.16
C SER A 70 -21.59 -7.64 6.31
N SER A 71 -22.82 -7.28 5.95
CA SER A 71 -24.01 -7.69 6.67
C SER A 71 -24.06 -9.23 6.74
N ASN A 72 -24.63 -9.73 7.84
CA ASN A 72 -24.98 -11.14 8.12
C ASN A 72 -23.79 -12.05 8.47
N PHE A 73 -23.42 -12.14 9.75
CA PHE A 73 -24.02 -13.03 10.77
C PHE A 73 -23.66 -12.51 12.17
#